data_AF-R6HEV1-F1
#
_entry.id   AF-R6HEV1-F1
#
_cell.length_a   1.000
_cell.length_b   1.000
_cell.length_c   1.000
_cell.angle_alpha   90.00
_cell.angle_beta   90.00
_cell.angle_gamma   90.00
#
_symmetry.space_group_name_H-M   'P 1'
#
loop_
_entity.id
_entity.type
_entity.pdbx_description
1 polymer ?
#
loop_
_entity_poly.entity_id
_entity_poly.type
_entity_poly.pdbx_seq_one_letter_code
_entity_poly.pdbx_strand_id
1 'polypeptide(L)'
;MEIKEIPFNQTMLKKAAGEDEIEYYNINQRDENGGRTLELKITDSEGRRKVVVLADRGFCIEPREVKLKPFCGREERNREIWRLYNEEHLTQVFLANLFSITQPSVSLIVKQMKEK
;
A
#
# COMPACT_ATOMS: atom_id res chain seq x y z
N MET A 1 4.70 -7.15 13.97
CA MET A 1 5.83 -6.20 13.81
C MET A 1 5.71 -5.11 14.86
N GLU A 2 6.79 -4.66 15.50
CA GLU A 2 6.69 -3.56 16.47
C GLU A 2 6.63 -2.20 15.77
N ILE A 3 5.59 -1.40 16.04
CA ILE A 3 5.37 -0.07 15.45
C ILE A 3 6.58 0.88 15.65
N LYS A 4 7.32 0.71 16.75
CA LYS A 4 8.45 1.56 17.14
C LYS A 4 9.62 1.54 16.16
N GLU A 5 9.75 0.51 15.32
CA GLU A 5 10.86 0.37 14.37
C GLU A 5 10.60 1.08 13.04
N ILE A 6 9.35 1.47 12.75
CA ILE A 6 9.01 2.14 11.50
C ILE A 6 9.50 3.59 11.57
N PRO A 7 10.42 4.04 10.69
CA PRO A 7 11.04 5.36 10.79
C PRO A 7 10.13 6.48 10.26
N PHE A 8 8.93 6.57 10.80
CA PHE A 8 7.88 7.54 10.46
C PHE A 8 7.26 8.11 11.74
N ASN A 9 6.42 9.14 11.61
CA ASN A 9 5.79 9.76 12.77
C ASN A 9 4.91 8.74 13.55
N GLN A 10 5.33 8.46 14.78
CA GLN A 10 4.75 7.42 15.63
C GLN A 10 3.29 7.71 16.04
N THR A 11 2.94 8.99 16.23
CA THR A 11 1.57 9.39 16.55
C THR A 11 0.64 9.12 15.38
N MET A 12 1.07 9.45 14.16
CA MET A 12 0.28 9.22 12.95
C MET A 12 0.17 7.73 12.61
N LEU A 13 1.24 6.97 12.82
CA LEU A 13 1.23 5.51 12.71
C LEU A 13 0.17 4.87 13.61
N LYS A 14 0.18 5.19 14.91
CA LYS A 14 -0.81 4.67 15.87
C LYS A 14 -2.23 5.08 15.49
N LYS A 15 -2.43 6.33 15.07
CA LYS A 15 -3.75 6.80 14.61
C LYS A 15 -4.25 6.06 13.37
N ALA A 16 -3.35 5.71 12.45
CA ALA A 16 -3.69 5.00 11.22
C ALA A 16 -3.99 3.51 11.45
N ALA A 17 -3.21 2.86 12.31
CA ALA A 17 -3.43 1.46 12.68
C ALA A 17 -4.65 1.30 13.60
N GLY A 18 -4.83 2.20 14.57
CA GLY A 18 -5.77 1.98 15.67
C GLY A 18 -5.30 0.80 16.52
N GLU A 19 -6.23 -0.12 16.80
CA GLU A 19 -5.95 -1.39 17.49
C GLU A 19 -5.59 -2.53 16.52
N ASP A 20 -5.61 -2.28 15.20
CA ASP A 20 -5.36 -3.29 14.17
C ASP A 20 -3.86 -3.56 13.99
N GLU A 21 -3.52 -4.74 13.46
CA GLU A 21 -2.13 -5.16 13.29
C GLU A 21 -1.53 -4.63 11.97
N ILE A 22 -0.35 -4.00 12.04
CA ILE A 22 0.45 -3.70 10.85
C ILE A 22 1.23 -4.96 10.45
N GLU A 23 0.77 -5.65 9.39
CA GLU A 23 1.43 -6.85 8.84
C GLU A 23 2.72 -6.51 8.08
N TYR A 24 2.72 -5.40 7.35
CA TYR A 24 3.82 -5.00 6.49
C TYR A 24 3.79 -3.48 6.23
N TYR A 25 4.96 -2.91 5.97
CA TYR A 25 5.08 -1.54 5.49
C TYR A 25 6.09 -1.44 4.35
N ASN A 26 5.91 -0.41 3.52
CA ASN A 26 6.92 0.04 2.57
C ASN A 26 7.05 1.56 2.64
N ILE A 27 8.28 2.06 2.55
CA ILE A 27 8.54 3.50 2.46
C ILE A 27 8.91 3.82 1.02
N ASN A 28 8.09 4.65 0.37
CA ASN A 28 8.47 5.28 -0.87
C ASN A 28 9.13 6.62 -0.58
N GLN A 29 10.38 6.80 -1.02
CA GLN A 29 11.11 8.05 -0.84
C GLN A 29 10.74 9.11 -1.89
N ARG A 30 10.06 8.71 -2.97
CA ARG A 30 9.64 9.59 -4.08
C ARG A 30 8.29 9.13 -4.62
N ASP A 31 7.22 9.68 -4.05
CA ASP A 31 5.88 9.57 -4.62
C ASP A 31 5.75 10.40 -5.91
N GLU A 32 4.56 10.41 -6.51
CA GLU A 32 4.27 11.16 -7.73
C GLU A 32 4.46 12.69 -7.59
N ASN A 33 4.49 13.20 -6.35
CA ASN A 33 4.73 14.60 -6.01
C ASN A 33 6.17 14.86 -5.53
N GLY A 34 7.05 13.84 -5.57
CA GLY A 34 8.42 13.90 -5.06
C GLY A 34 8.55 13.86 -3.53
N GLY A 35 7.45 13.57 -2.82
CA GLY A 35 7.39 13.44 -1.37
C GLY A 35 7.65 12.03 -0.88
N ARG A 36 7.74 11.89 0.45
CA ARG A 36 7.92 10.59 1.11
C ARG A 36 6.55 10.05 1.53
N THR A 37 6.27 8.79 1.19
CA THR A 37 5.06 8.10 1.65
C THR A 37 5.38 6.82 2.39
N LEU A 38 4.50 6.46 3.33
CA LEU A 38 4.51 5.19 4.03
C LEU A 38 3.24 4.42 3.66
N GLU A 39 3.42 3.25 3.05
CA GLU A 39 2.35 2.35 2.66
C GLU A 39 2.22 1.26 3.73
N LEU A 40 1.04 1.14 4.31
CA LEU A 40 0.75 0.22 5.41
C LEU A 40 -0.25 -0.84 4.96
N LYS A 41 0.11 -2.10 5.20
CA LYS A 41 -0.80 -3.24 5.10
C LYS A 41 -1.25 -3.57 6.52
N ILE A 42 -2.53 -3.32 6.81
CA ILE A 42 -3.10 -3.48 8.14
C ILE A 42 -4.18 -4.55 8.08
N THR A 43 -4.22 -5.42 9.09
CA THR A 43 -5.23 -6.47 9.22
C THR A 43 -6.04 -6.24 10.47
N ASP A 44 -7.36 -6.18 10.30
CA ASP A 44 -8.29 -6.03 11.41
C ASP A 44 -8.49 -7.36 12.16
N SER A 45 -9.21 -7.29 13.29
CA SER A 45 -9.51 -8.45 14.13
C SER A 45 -10.38 -9.52 13.43
N GLU A 46 -11.02 -9.19 12.31
CA GLU A 46 -11.80 -10.12 11.48
C GLU A 46 -10.96 -10.73 10.34
N GLY A 47 -9.67 -10.38 10.23
CA GLY A 47 -8.76 -10.87 9.19
C GLY A 47 -8.92 -10.15 7.85
N ARG A 48 -9.66 -9.05 7.79
CA ARG A 48 -9.79 -8.22 6.59
C ARG A 48 -8.58 -7.30 6.49
N ARG A 49 -8.07 -7.15 5.26
CA ARG A 49 -6.95 -6.26 4.98
C ARG A 49 -7.44 -4.89 4.55
N LYS A 50 -6.85 -3.85 5.13
CA LYS A 50 -6.95 -2.46 4.68
C LYS A 50 -5.56 -1.94 4.33
N VAL A 51 -5.52 -0.99 3.40
CA VAL A 51 -4.29 -0.29 3.03
C VAL A 51 -4.42 1.16 3.44
N VAL A 52 -3.41 1.68 4.14
CA VAL A 52 -3.33 3.10 4.50
C VAL A 52 -2.02 3.67 3.99
N VAL A 53 -2.08 4.82 3.34
CA VAL A 53 -0.92 5.59 2.91
C VAL A 53 -0.80 6.81 3.80
N LEU A 54 0.37 7.02 4.40
CA LEU A 54 0.71 8.28 5.08
C LEU A 54 1.66 9.06 4.19
N ALA A 55 1.21 10.20 3.66
CA ALA A 55 2.03 11.08 2.83
C ALA A 55 2.64 12.20 3.69
N ASP A 56 3.96 12.32 3.68
CA ASP A 56 4.68 13.44 4.28
C ASP A 56 4.74 14.59 3.26
N ARG A 57 3.93 15.63 3.48
CA ARG A 57 3.80 16.80 2.61
C ARG A 57 4.70 17.96 3.05
N GLY A 58 5.60 17.74 4.00
CA GLY A 58 6.47 18.78 4.59
C GLY A 58 5.77 19.72 5.58
N PHE A 59 4.49 20.07 5.35
CA PHE A 59 3.68 20.86 6.30
C PHE A 59 2.72 20.01 7.15
N CYS A 60 2.42 18.79 6.71
CA CYS A 60 1.58 17.84 7.43
C CYS A 60 1.88 16.40 7.01
N ILE A 61 1.35 15.46 7.79
CA ILE A 61 1.25 14.05 7.42
C ILE A 61 -0.21 13.78 7.10
N GLU A 62 -0.49 13.46 5.85
CA GLU A 62 -1.83 13.25 5.32
C GLU A 62 -2.12 11.73 5.25
N PRO A 63 -3.03 11.20 6.08
CA PRO A 63 -3.45 9.82 5.99
C PRO A 63 -4.52 9.64 4.90
N ARG A 64 -4.40 8.56 4.12
CA ARG A 64 -5.37 8.17 3.11
C ARG A 64 -5.60 6.67 3.16
N GLU A 65 -6.85 6.26 3.34
CA GLU A 65 -7.23 4.85 3.22
C GLU A 65 -7.45 4.50 1.74
N VAL A 66 -6.84 3.40 1.30
CA VAL A 66 -6.99 2.85 -0.04
C VAL A 66 -7.94 1.66 0.02
N LYS A 67 -9.12 1.82 -0.59
CA LYS A 67 -10.12 0.76 -0.62
C LYS A 67 -9.66 -0.36 -1.54
N LEU A 68 -9.57 -1.58 -1.01
CA LEU A 68 -9.32 -2.79 -1.81
C LEU A 68 -10.63 -3.29 -2.42
N LYS A 69 -10.62 -3.59 -3.72
CA LYS A 69 -11.75 -4.25 -4.39
C LYS A 69 -11.60 -5.77 -4.28
N PRO A 70 -12.65 -6.50 -3.84
CA PRO A 70 -12.62 -7.95 -3.83
C PRO A 70 -12.52 -8.47 -5.27
N PHE A 71 -11.89 -9.62 -5.43
CA PHE A 71 -11.69 -10.27 -6.73
C PHE A 71 -11.84 -11.79 -6.60
N CYS A 72 -12.30 -12.41 -7.68
CA CYS A 72 -12.35 -13.85 -7.84
C CYS A 72 -11.48 -14.24 -9.05
N GLY A 73 -10.29 -14.77 -8.77
CA GLY A 73 -9.37 -15.27 -9.79
C GLY A 73 -8.32 -14.27 -10.30
N ARG A 74 -7.51 -14.74 -11.24
CA ARG A 74 -6.25 -14.08 -11.66
C ARG A 74 -6.48 -12.78 -12.44
N GLU A 75 -7.50 -12.74 -13.29
CA GLU A 75 -7.75 -11.59 -14.15
C GLU A 75 -8.21 -10.37 -13.35
N GLU A 76 -9.21 -10.55 -12.48
CA GLU A 76 -9.70 -9.50 -11.59
C GLU A 76 -8.62 -9.03 -10.62
N ARG A 77 -7.83 -9.95 -10.05
CA ARG A 77 -6.65 -9.61 -9.24
C ARG A 77 -5.68 -8.71 -10.01
N ASN A 78 -5.37 -9.04 -11.26
CA ASN A 78 -4.45 -8.25 -12.07
C ASN A 78 -5.03 -6.86 -12.41
N ARG A 79 -6.34 -6.74 -12.60
CA ARG A 79 -7.03 -5.43 -12.76
C ARG A 79 -6.93 -4.60 -11.48
N GLU A 80 -7.09 -5.22 -10.32
CA GLU A 80 -6.93 -4.51 -9.06
C GLU A 80 -5.48 -4.10 -8.80
N ILE A 81 -4.49 -4.95 -9.10
CA ILE A 81 -3.06 -4.57 -9.06
C ILE A 81 -2.79 -3.35 -9.95
N TRP A 82 -3.30 -3.36 -11.19
CA TRP A 82 -3.16 -2.24 -12.11
C TRP A 82 -3.81 -0.96 -11.57
N ARG A 83 -5.04 -1.05 -11.06
CA ARG A 83 -5.76 0.08 -10.48
C ARG A 83 -5.00 0.68 -9.30
N LEU A 84 -4.57 -0.16 -8.36
CA LEU A 84 -3.82 0.27 -7.18
C LEU A 84 -2.47 0.90 -7.54
N TYR A 85 -1.82 0.43 -8.61
CA TYR A 85 -0.59 1.05 -9.11
C TYR A 85 -0.84 2.39 -9.81
N ASN A 86 -1.81 2.43 -10.72
CA ASN A 86 -2.00 3.55 -11.64
C ASN A 86 -2.85 4.69 -11.06
N GLU A 87 -3.91 4.36 -10.31
CA GLU A 87 -4.85 5.32 -9.73
C GLU A 87 -4.50 5.65 -8.27
N GLU A 88 -4.02 4.66 -7.50
CA GLU A 88 -3.75 4.84 -6.07
C GLU A 88 -2.26 5.06 -5.76
N HIS A 89 -1.41 5.00 -6.79
CA HIS A 89 0.03 5.25 -6.76
C HIS A 89 0.81 4.36 -5.78
N LEU A 90 0.31 3.16 -5.50
CA LEU A 90 1.03 2.21 -4.66
C LEU A 90 2.25 1.64 -5.39
N THR A 91 3.36 1.50 -4.66
CA THR A 91 4.60 0.95 -5.20
C THR A 91 4.45 -0.52 -5.56
N GLN A 92 5.17 -0.95 -6.60
CA GLN A 92 5.17 -2.36 -7.02
C GLN A 92 5.72 -3.29 -5.93
N VAL A 93 6.62 -2.78 -5.07
CA VAL A 93 7.17 -3.53 -3.92
C VAL A 93 6.07 -3.80 -2.89
N PHE A 94 5.28 -2.78 -2.55
CA PHE A 94 4.16 -2.95 -1.64
C PHE A 94 3.08 -3.87 -2.23
N LEU A 95 2.74 -3.69 -3.51
CA LEU A 95 1.78 -4.56 -4.21
C LEU A 95 2.24 -6.02 -4.25
N ALA A 96 3.54 -6.28 -4.39
CA ALA A 96 4.09 -7.63 -4.33
C ALA A 96 3.79 -8.30 -2.99
N ASN A 97 4.02 -7.59 -1.88
CA ASN A 97 3.69 -8.08 -0.55
C ASN A 97 2.16 -8.23 -0.34
N LEU A 98 1.39 -7.23 -0.76
CA LEU A 98 -0.07 -7.21 -0.58
C LEU A 98 -0.76 -8.41 -1.23
N PHE A 99 -0.32 -8.78 -2.43
CA PHE A 99 -0.89 -9.89 -3.22
C PHE A 99 -0.12 -11.21 -3.09
N SER A 100 0.88 -11.26 -2.21
CA SER A 100 1.74 -12.44 -2.00
C SER A 100 2.34 -12.98 -3.31
N ILE A 101 2.85 -12.09 -4.16
CA ILE A 101 3.55 -12.42 -5.41
C ILE A 101 4.90 -11.69 -5.48
N THR A 102 5.72 -12.00 -6.47
CA THR A 102 7.02 -11.34 -6.63
C THR A 102 6.86 -9.96 -7.28
N GLN A 103 7.75 -9.01 -6.94
CA GLN A 103 7.76 -7.70 -7.59
C GLN A 103 7.94 -7.79 -9.11
N PRO A 104 8.78 -8.69 -9.68
CA PRO A 104 8.82 -8.92 -11.12
C PRO A 104 7.47 -9.34 -11.71
N SER A 105 6.67 -10.13 -10.98
CA SER A 105 5.32 -10.51 -11.42
C SER A 105 4.39 -9.28 -11.48
N VAL A 106 4.46 -8.39 -10.49
CA VAL A 106 3.73 -7.12 -10.50
C VAL A 106 4.16 -6.27 -11.70
N SER A 107 5.46 -6.14 -11.94
CA SER A 107 6.01 -5.36 -13.06
C SER A 107 5.47 -5.85 -14.42
N LEU A 108 5.46 -7.18 -14.64
CA LEU A 108 4.89 -7.79 -15.84
C LEU A 108 3.39 -7.51 -15.97
N ILE A 109 2.62 -7.59 -14.88
CA ILE A 109 1.18 -7.29 -14.88
C ILE A 109 0.95 -5.83 -15.26
N VAL A 110 1.69 -4.89 -14.65
CA VAL A 110 1.59 -3.46 -14.94
C VAL A 110 1.91 -3.19 -16.41
N LYS A 111 2.97 -3.79 -16.94
CA LYS A 111 3.33 -3.65 -18.36
C LYS A 111 2.22 -4.16 -19.29
N GLN A 112 1.73 -5.37 -19.04
CA GLN A 112 0.68 -6.00 -19.85
C GLN A 112 -0.63 -5.22 -19.83
N MET A 113 -0.99 -4.61 -18.70
CA MET A 113 -2.22 -3.82 -18.59
C MET A 113 -2.11 -2.45 -19.24
N LYS A 114 -0.91 -1.86 -19.28
CA LYS A 114 -0.65 -0.60 -19.99
C LYS A 114 -0.77 -0.74 -21.52
N GLU A 115 -0.48 -1.93 -22.04
CA GLU A 115 -0.50 -2.23 -23.48
C GLU A 115 -1.89 -2.66 -24.00
N LYS A 116 -2.86 -2.85 -23.09
CA LYS A 116 -4.26 -3.19 -23.41
C LYS A 116 -5.11 -1.94 -23.57
#